data_AF-A0A3B4ZUH8-F1
#
_entry.id   AF-A0A3B4ZUH8-F1
#
_cell.length_a   1.000
_cell.length_b   1.000
_cell.length_c   1.000
_cell.angle_alpha   90.00
_cell.angle_beta   90.00
_cell.angle_gamma   90.00
#
_symmetry.space_group_name_H-M   'P 1'
#
loop_
_entity.id
_entity.type
_entity.pdbx_description
1 polymer ?
#
loop_
_entity_poly.entity_id
_entity_poly.type
_entity_poly.pdbx_seq_one_letter_code
_entity_poly.pdbx_strand_id
1 'polypeptide(L)'
;MPHLELAMLSVQRKIPMVDHVYNLLNMVWKTYHYSSKSMRELRALGEELGVRVNVPGSVSGTRWLAHVNRALQTLLRPGGKDRNLQNPGQFTAVYFHMEHLTASSTNTDIAGRARKKMMEDGAFVGFFHFLADLFEAISKFSLLLQRNDVILPQAVNGIQNLIATVEAMSVRCKPGGRLAELLADLQSQRRQQESDGEAHPLYKYQ
;
A
#
# COMPACT_ATOMS: atom_id res chain seq x y z
N MET A 1 20.12 16.09 -2.07
CA MET A 1 18.90 15.27 -2.22
C MET A 1 17.57 15.96 -2.55
N PRO A 2 17.37 17.29 -2.45
CA PRO A 2 16.00 17.84 -2.61
C PRO A 2 15.44 17.70 -4.04
N HIS A 3 16.28 17.58 -5.08
CA HIS A 3 15.81 17.70 -6.46
C HIS A 3 14.95 16.53 -6.96
N LEU A 4 15.25 15.28 -6.59
CA LEU A 4 14.44 14.13 -7.02
C LEU A 4 13.06 14.15 -6.36
N GLU A 5 13.01 14.44 -5.05
CA GLU A 5 11.74 14.52 -4.32
C GLU A 5 10.87 15.68 -4.82
N LEU A 6 11.48 16.83 -5.13
CA LEU A 6 10.79 17.98 -5.72
C LEU A 6 10.25 17.67 -7.13
N ALA A 7 11.03 17.00 -7.97
CA ALA A 7 10.57 16.56 -9.28
C ALA A 7 9.36 15.62 -9.14
N MET A 8 9.38 14.68 -8.20
CA MET A 8 8.26 13.77 -7.96
C MET A 8 7.02 14.48 -7.38
N LEU A 9 7.18 15.51 -6.53
CA LEU A 9 6.06 16.36 -6.09
C LEU A 9 5.39 17.05 -7.28
N SER A 10 6.17 17.49 -8.28
CA SER A 10 5.60 18.14 -9.47
C SER A 10 4.77 17.18 -10.32
N VAL A 11 5.14 15.90 -10.36
CA VAL A 11 4.39 14.83 -11.05
C VAL A 11 3.16 14.43 -10.26
N GLN A 12 3.27 14.27 -8.94
CA GLN A 12 2.14 13.96 -8.06
C GLN A 12 0.96 14.91 -8.27
N ARG A 13 1.21 16.23 -8.31
CA ARG A 13 0.16 17.24 -8.47
C ARG A 13 -0.65 17.09 -9.76
N LYS A 14 -0.13 16.37 -10.75
CA LYS A 14 -0.78 16.11 -12.03
C LYS A 14 -1.59 14.80 -12.06
N ILE A 15 -1.46 13.94 -11.04
CA ILE A 15 -2.08 12.61 -11.00
C ILE A 15 -3.05 12.54 -9.81
N PRO A 16 -4.36 12.75 -10.03
CA PRO A 16 -5.36 12.74 -8.95
C PRO A 16 -5.38 11.45 -8.12
N MET A 17 -5.07 10.32 -8.75
CA MET A 17 -5.07 9.02 -8.06
C MET A 17 -3.96 8.92 -6.99
N VAL A 18 -2.84 9.65 -7.14
CA VAL A 18 -1.80 9.71 -6.09
C VAL A 18 -2.31 10.49 -4.86
N ASP A 19 -3.11 11.53 -5.08
CA ASP A 19 -3.76 12.25 -3.98
C ASP A 19 -4.74 11.35 -3.22
N HIS A 20 -5.50 10.50 -3.93
CA HIS A 20 -6.37 9.50 -3.31
C HIS A 20 -5.61 8.51 -2.44
N VAL A 21 -4.45 8.01 -2.90
CA VAL A 21 -3.57 7.15 -2.08
C VAL A 21 -3.10 7.89 -0.83
N TYR A 22 -2.63 9.12 -0.98
CA TYR A 22 -2.17 9.94 0.15
C TYR A 22 -3.29 10.14 1.19
N ASN A 23 -4.49 10.49 0.72
CA ASN A 23 -5.65 10.71 1.58
C ASN A 23 -6.02 9.44 2.34
N LEU A 24 -6.01 8.27 1.69
CA LEU A 24 -6.25 6.99 2.36
C LEU A 24 -5.19 6.71 3.43
N LEU A 25 -3.90 6.82 3.10
CA LEU A 25 -2.82 6.57 4.05
C LEU A 25 -2.84 7.53 5.25
N ASN A 26 -3.06 8.81 5.00
CA ASN A 26 -3.19 9.82 6.05
C ASN A 26 -4.40 9.54 6.95
N MET A 27 -5.50 9.11 6.36
CA MET A 27 -6.71 8.75 7.07
C MET A 27 -6.50 7.49 7.95
N VAL A 28 -5.91 6.43 7.41
CA VAL A 28 -5.47 5.25 8.18
C VAL A 28 -4.59 5.70 9.34
N TRP A 29 -3.55 6.50 9.09
CA TRP A 29 -2.70 7.02 10.14
C TRP A 29 -3.47 7.80 11.21
N LYS A 30 -4.33 8.75 10.84
CA LYS A 30 -5.12 9.54 11.81
C LYS A 30 -6.04 8.67 12.67
N THR A 31 -6.72 7.69 12.06
CA THR A 31 -7.65 6.79 12.75
C THR A 31 -6.94 6.00 13.85
N TYR A 32 -5.71 5.58 13.60
CA TYR A 32 -4.97 4.69 14.49
C TYR A 32 -3.98 5.41 15.41
N HIS A 33 -3.37 6.50 14.95
CA HIS A 33 -2.40 7.25 15.74
C HIS A 33 -3.05 7.98 16.92
N TYR A 34 -4.23 8.58 16.71
CA TYR A 34 -4.91 9.39 17.74
C TYR A 34 -5.90 8.60 18.61
N SER A 35 -6.20 7.34 18.26
CA SER A 35 -7.14 6.50 19.00
C SER A 35 -6.47 5.21 19.47
N SER A 36 -6.03 5.20 20.73
CA SER A 36 -5.48 3.99 21.37
C SER A 36 -6.50 2.85 21.43
N LYS A 37 -7.79 3.18 21.55
CA LYS A 37 -8.90 2.22 21.46
C LYS A 37 -8.95 1.56 20.09
N SER A 38 -9.01 2.35 19.01
CA SER A 38 -9.06 1.81 17.64
C SER A 38 -7.80 1.02 17.28
N MET A 39 -6.64 1.38 17.83
CA MET A 39 -5.42 0.57 17.69
C MET A 39 -5.47 -0.75 18.44
N ARG A 40 -6.09 -0.79 19.62
CA ARG A 40 -6.27 -2.04 20.36
C ARG A 40 -7.24 -2.96 19.64
N GLU A 41 -8.36 -2.42 19.15
CA GLU A 41 -9.36 -3.16 18.37
C GLU A 41 -8.77 -3.71 17.06
N LEU A 42 -7.98 -2.90 16.32
CA LEU A 42 -7.27 -3.37 15.15
C LEU A 42 -6.27 -4.50 15.47
N ARG A 43 -5.55 -4.41 16.60
CA ARG A 43 -4.60 -5.47 17.01
C ARG A 43 -5.31 -6.76 17.38
N ALA A 44 -6.43 -6.68 18.11
CA ALA A 44 -7.23 -7.86 18.44
C ALA A 44 -7.75 -8.55 17.17
N LEU A 45 -8.30 -7.78 16.23
CA LEU A 45 -8.71 -8.30 14.92
C LEU A 45 -7.53 -8.86 14.12
N GLY A 46 -6.36 -8.24 14.22
CA GLY A 46 -5.12 -8.76 13.65
C GLY A 46 -4.74 -10.12 14.22
N GLU A 47 -4.84 -10.30 15.54
CA GLU A 47 -4.56 -11.58 16.21
C GLU A 47 -5.53 -12.68 15.74
N GLU A 48 -6.83 -12.37 15.63
CA GLU A 48 -7.86 -13.28 15.10
C GLU A 48 -7.58 -13.71 13.66
N LEU A 49 -7.10 -12.78 12.84
CA LEU A 49 -6.77 -13.02 11.43
C LEU A 49 -5.34 -13.57 11.22
N GLY A 50 -4.56 -13.78 12.28
CA GLY A 50 -3.15 -14.22 12.17
C GLY A 50 -2.20 -13.17 11.57
N VAL A 51 -2.57 -11.90 11.62
CA VAL A 51 -1.86 -10.76 11.04
C VAL A 51 -1.12 -9.96 12.10
N ARG A 52 0.19 -9.81 11.92
CA ARG A 52 0.96 -8.89 12.77
C ARG A 52 0.73 -7.44 12.37
N VAL A 53 -0.18 -6.77 13.07
CA VAL A 53 -0.50 -5.35 12.87
C VAL A 53 0.66 -4.45 13.26
N ASN A 54 1.15 -3.67 12.30
CA ASN A 54 2.13 -2.60 12.51
C ASN A 54 1.44 -1.25 12.61
N VAL A 55 2.01 -0.34 13.39
CA VAL A 55 1.47 1.02 13.51
C VAL A 55 1.64 1.75 12.17
N PRO A 56 0.56 2.26 11.56
CA PRO A 56 0.69 3.08 10.36
C PRO A 56 1.55 4.31 10.63
N GLY A 57 2.41 4.67 9.68
CA GLY A 57 3.25 5.86 9.75
C GLY A 57 2.55 7.10 9.19
N SER A 58 2.95 8.28 9.66
CA SER A 58 2.52 9.53 9.03
C SER A 58 3.08 9.64 7.62
N VAL A 59 2.26 10.15 6.69
CA VAL A 59 2.64 10.48 5.31
C VAL A 59 3.06 11.93 5.14
N SER A 60 2.90 12.76 6.18
CA SER A 60 3.36 14.15 6.18
C SER A 60 4.85 14.26 6.55
N GLY A 61 5.53 15.23 5.95
CA GLY A 61 6.93 15.55 6.25
C GLY A 61 7.69 16.13 5.06
N THR A 62 8.91 16.59 5.31
CA THR A 62 9.80 17.12 4.27
C THR A 62 10.28 16.07 3.28
N ARG A 63 10.33 14.79 3.70
CA ARG A 63 10.71 13.64 2.86
C ARG A 63 9.49 12.83 2.42
N TRP A 64 8.55 13.49 1.78
CA TRP A 64 7.22 12.96 1.48
C TRP A 64 7.28 11.55 0.84
N LEU A 65 8.16 11.32 -0.12
CA LEU A 65 8.26 10.06 -0.86
C LEU A 65 8.66 8.90 0.06
N ALA A 66 9.64 9.13 0.93
CA ALA A 66 10.09 8.13 1.89
C ALA A 66 8.98 7.79 2.90
N HIS A 67 8.22 8.80 3.33
CA HIS A 67 7.09 8.62 4.25
C HIS A 67 5.95 7.82 3.59
N VAL A 68 5.56 8.20 2.37
CA VAL A 68 4.50 7.50 1.63
C VAL A 68 4.92 6.07 1.29
N ASN A 69 6.14 5.85 0.80
CA ASN A 69 6.64 4.50 0.54
C ASN A 69 6.61 3.64 1.80
N ARG A 70 7.08 4.15 2.94
CA ARG A 70 7.03 3.40 4.21
C ARG A 70 5.60 3.06 4.62
N ALA A 71 4.67 4.01 4.49
CA ALA A 71 3.27 3.80 4.81
C ALA A 71 2.62 2.74 3.89
N LEU A 72 2.90 2.79 2.58
CA LEU A 72 2.48 1.77 1.60
C LEU A 72 3.01 0.38 1.99
N GLN A 73 4.31 0.25 2.23
CA GLN A 73 4.94 -1.03 2.60
C GLN A 73 4.45 -1.58 3.95
N THR A 74 4.01 -0.70 4.86
CA THR A 74 3.44 -1.10 6.14
C THR A 74 2.02 -1.63 5.95
N LEU A 75 1.19 -0.92 5.18
CA LEU A 75 -0.20 -1.31 4.95
C LEU A 75 -0.30 -2.57 4.07
N LEU A 76 0.52 -2.67 3.03
CA LEU A 76 0.61 -3.83 2.13
C LEU A 76 1.50 -4.95 2.66
N ARG A 77 1.73 -4.98 3.98
CA ARG A 77 2.48 -6.08 4.55
C ARG A 77 1.63 -7.36 4.46
N PRO A 78 2.15 -8.44 3.85
CA PRO A 78 1.45 -9.71 3.79
C PRO A 78 1.27 -10.32 5.18
N GLY A 79 0.25 -11.16 5.34
CA GLY A 79 -0.04 -11.91 6.56
C GLY A 79 0.92 -13.06 6.81
N GLY A 80 0.96 -13.54 8.05
CA GLY A 80 1.65 -14.76 8.44
C GLY A 80 3.20 -14.70 8.49
N LYS A 81 3.79 -15.70 9.16
CA LYS A 81 5.22 -16.01 9.08
C LYS A 81 5.56 -16.94 7.91
N ASP A 82 4.55 -17.61 7.37
CA ASP A 82 4.69 -18.66 6.37
C ASP A 82 4.16 -18.16 5.03
N ARG A 83 5.05 -18.04 4.04
CA ARG A 83 4.72 -17.54 2.69
C ARG A 83 3.77 -18.47 1.91
N ASN A 84 3.52 -19.67 2.45
CA ASN A 84 2.75 -20.73 1.79
C ASN A 84 1.28 -20.81 2.24
N LEU A 85 0.90 -20.13 3.34
CA LEU A 85 -0.52 -19.99 3.70
C LEU A 85 -1.01 -18.63 3.23
N GLN A 86 -2.12 -18.65 2.50
CA GLN A 86 -2.84 -17.47 2.04
C GLN A 86 -3.48 -16.79 3.26
N ASN A 87 -2.66 -16.04 4.00
CA ASN A 87 -3.04 -15.37 5.23
C ASN A 87 -3.32 -13.90 4.95
N PRO A 88 -4.36 -13.33 5.56
CA PRO A 88 -4.74 -11.96 5.31
C PRO A 88 -3.67 -10.94 5.65
N GLY A 89 -3.54 -9.94 4.79
CA GLY A 89 -2.56 -8.87 4.96
C GLY A 89 -3.00 -7.85 6.01
N GLN A 90 -2.07 -6.95 6.37
CA GLN A 90 -2.42 -5.80 7.20
C GLN A 90 -3.49 -4.90 6.52
N PHE A 91 -3.51 -4.84 5.19
CA PHE A 91 -4.53 -4.14 4.42
C PHE A 91 -5.94 -4.65 4.74
N THR A 92 -6.10 -5.98 4.81
CA THR A 92 -7.37 -6.66 5.09
C THR A 92 -7.82 -6.46 6.53
N ALA A 93 -6.90 -6.55 7.50
CA ALA A 93 -7.21 -6.21 8.89
C ALA A 93 -7.70 -4.76 9.04
N VAL A 94 -7.04 -3.80 8.36
CA VAL A 94 -7.46 -2.39 8.37
C VAL A 94 -8.82 -2.21 7.69
N TYR A 95 -9.09 -2.93 6.60
CA TYR A 95 -10.37 -2.91 5.90
C TYR A 95 -11.52 -3.36 6.80
N PHE A 96 -11.42 -4.54 7.42
CA PHE A 96 -12.48 -5.06 8.29
C PHE A 96 -12.72 -4.16 9.49
N HIS A 97 -11.66 -3.65 10.09
CA HIS A 97 -11.81 -2.72 11.21
C HIS A 97 -12.46 -1.40 10.76
N MET A 98 -12.12 -0.88 9.57
CA MET A 98 -12.80 0.30 9.02
C MET A 98 -14.28 0.04 8.72
N GLU A 99 -14.64 -1.14 8.22
CA GLU A 99 -16.03 -1.55 8.04
C GLU A 99 -16.79 -1.53 9.37
N HIS A 100 -16.20 -2.11 10.42
CA HIS A 100 -16.76 -2.07 11.77
C HIS A 100 -16.91 -0.63 12.29
N LEU A 101 -15.92 0.25 12.08
CA LEU A 101 -15.99 1.66 12.47
C LEU A 101 -17.09 2.42 11.70
N THR A 102 -17.26 2.16 10.40
CA THR A 102 -18.36 2.77 9.62
C THR A 102 -19.73 2.34 10.09
N ALA A 103 -19.87 1.08 10.53
CA ALA A 103 -21.15 0.53 10.97
C ALA A 103 -21.51 0.92 12.41
N SER A 104 -20.52 1.05 13.29
CA SER A 104 -20.72 1.24 14.74
C SER A 104 -20.67 2.69 15.22
N SER A 105 -20.12 3.62 14.42
CA SER A 105 -19.89 4.99 14.88
C SER A 105 -21.08 5.90 14.61
N THR A 106 -21.66 6.47 15.67
CA THR A 106 -22.57 7.62 15.60
C THR A 106 -21.83 8.95 15.40
N ASN A 107 -20.51 8.97 15.60
CA ASN A 107 -19.67 10.13 15.39
C ASN A 107 -19.34 10.27 13.89
N THR A 108 -19.84 11.36 13.29
CA THR A 108 -19.68 11.70 11.87
C THR A 108 -18.22 11.87 11.46
N ASP A 109 -17.34 12.28 12.36
CA ASP A 109 -15.92 12.44 12.07
C ASP A 109 -15.20 11.09 12.01
N ILE A 110 -15.56 10.13 12.88
CA ILE A 110 -15.00 8.76 12.85
C ILE A 110 -15.55 8.01 11.64
N ALA A 111 -16.85 8.12 11.37
CA ALA A 111 -17.48 7.54 10.19
C ALA A 111 -16.94 8.16 8.89
N GLY A 112 -16.79 9.50 8.85
CA GLY A 112 -16.23 10.23 7.71
C GLY A 112 -14.73 9.96 7.49
N ARG A 113 -13.99 9.64 8.58
CA ARG A 113 -12.62 9.13 8.52
C ARG A 113 -12.55 7.66 8.08
N ALA A 114 -13.61 6.88 8.04
CA ALA A 114 -13.56 5.51 7.55
C ALA A 114 -14.10 5.46 6.11
N ARG A 115 -13.23 5.60 5.09
CA ARG A 115 -13.63 5.53 3.67
C ARG A 115 -13.44 4.14 3.08
N LYS A 116 -14.28 3.20 3.53
CA LYS A 116 -14.31 1.81 3.05
C LYS A 116 -14.37 1.70 1.52
N LYS A 117 -15.23 2.51 0.86
CA LYS A 117 -15.49 2.43 -0.59
C LYS A 117 -14.24 2.53 -1.47
N MET A 118 -13.22 3.30 -1.06
CA MET A 118 -11.98 3.40 -1.83
C MET A 118 -11.17 2.10 -1.78
N MET A 119 -11.22 1.37 -0.67
CA MET A 119 -10.53 0.09 -0.51
C MET A 119 -11.26 -1.06 -1.21
N GLU A 120 -12.51 -0.85 -1.66
CA GLU A 120 -13.30 -1.82 -2.44
C GLU A 120 -13.14 -1.63 -3.96
N ASP A 121 -12.62 -0.49 -4.42
CA ASP A 121 -12.38 -0.22 -5.82
C ASP A 121 -11.13 -0.95 -6.32
N GLY A 122 -11.33 -2.02 -7.09
CA GLY A 122 -10.24 -2.84 -7.63
C GLY A 122 -9.22 -2.07 -8.47
N ALA A 123 -9.64 -1.03 -9.21
CA ALA A 123 -8.72 -0.21 -9.99
C ALA A 123 -7.84 0.64 -9.06
N PHE A 124 -8.43 1.20 -8.01
CA PHE A 124 -7.69 1.93 -6.99
C PHE A 124 -6.73 1.01 -6.22
N VAL A 125 -7.17 -0.19 -5.80
CA VAL A 125 -6.33 -1.16 -5.10
C VAL A 125 -5.17 -1.62 -5.98
N GLY A 126 -5.42 -1.88 -7.27
CA GLY A 126 -4.36 -2.17 -8.25
C GLY A 126 -3.37 -1.02 -8.37
N PHE A 127 -3.84 0.22 -8.49
CA PHE A 127 -2.96 1.39 -8.51
C PHE A 127 -2.18 1.58 -7.21
N PHE A 128 -2.79 1.28 -6.07
CA PHE A 128 -2.15 1.36 -4.75
C PHE A 128 -0.96 0.39 -4.64
N HIS A 129 -1.11 -0.83 -5.15
CA HIS A 129 -0.02 -1.82 -5.23
C HIS A 129 1.04 -1.42 -6.25
N PHE A 130 0.63 -0.94 -7.42
CA PHE A 130 1.55 -0.39 -8.43
C PHE A 130 2.42 0.75 -7.84
N LEU A 131 1.79 1.68 -7.12
CA LEU A 131 2.49 2.83 -6.55
C LEU A 131 3.52 2.40 -5.51
N ALA A 132 3.24 1.32 -4.76
CA ALA A 132 4.21 0.74 -3.84
C ALA A 132 5.46 0.21 -4.58
N ASP A 133 5.28 -0.47 -5.71
CA ASP A 133 6.39 -0.96 -6.55
C ASP A 133 7.21 0.19 -7.16
N LEU A 134 6.52 1.21 -7.68
CA LEU A 134 7.14 2.40 -8.26
C LEU A 134 7.95 3.18 -7.21
N PHE A 135 7.35 3.47 -6.06
CA PHE A 135 8.00 4.24 -5.00
C PHE A 135 9.15 3.47 -4.35
N GLU A 136 9.10 2.13 -4.32
CA GLU A 136 10.24 1.33 -3.92
C GLU A 136 11.42 1.50 -4.89
N ALA A 137 11.19 1.46 -6.20
CA ALA A 137 12.23 1.66 -7.20
C ALA A 137 12.88 3.05 -7.09
N ILE A 138 12.05 4.11 -6.99
CA ILE A 138 12.55 5.48 -6.80
C ILE A 138 13.29 5.63 -5.47
N SER A 139 12.79 5.00 -4.40
CA SER A 139 13.46 5.03 -3.08
C SER A 139 14.84 4.38 -3.12
N LYS A 140 15.01 3.27 -3.83
CA LYS A 140 16.33 2.62 -4.01
C LYS A 140 17.31 3.56 -4.72
N PHE A 141 16.86 4.23 -5.78
CA PHE A 141 17.70 5.21 -6.48
C PHE A 141 18.03 6.44 -5.61
N SER A 142 17.04 6.95 -4.87
CA SER A 142 17.26 8.03 -3.90
C SER A 142 18.30 7.65 -2.84
N LEU A 143 18.25 6.42 -2.33
CA LEU A 143 19.24 5.91 -1.37
C LEU A 143 20.62 5.75 -1.99
N LEU A 144 20.72 5.29 -3.25
CA LEU A 144 21.99 5.20 -3.97
C LEU A 144 22.68 6.58 -4.04
N LEU A 145 21.93 7.60 -4.46
CA LEU A 145 22.46 8.95 -4.57
C LEU A 145 22.80 9.58 -3.19
N GLN A 146 22.29 9.02 -2.08
CA GLN A 146 22.52 9.51 -0.71
C GLN A 146 23.83 8.99 -0.10
N ARG A 147 24.46 8.01 -0.74
CA ARG A 147 25.70 7.44 -0.23
C ARG A 147 26.86 8.42 -0.42
N ASN A 148 27.72 8.49 0.59
CA ASN A 148 28.91 9.36 0.55
C ASN A 148 29.98 8.85 -0.44
N ASP A 149 29.90 7.60 -0.88
CA ASP A 149 30.86 6.92 -1.76
C ASP A 149 30.35 6.78 -3.20
N VAL A 150 29.21 7.41 -3.56
CA VAL A 150 28.64 7.30 -4.90
C VAL A 150 29.51 8.05 -5.92
N ILE A 151 29.95 7.33 -6.96
CA ILE A 151 30.68 7.92 -8.09
C ILE A 151 29.76 8.16 -9.28
N LEU A 152 30.15 9.07 -10.17
CA LEU A 152 29.33 9.45 -11.34
C LEU A 152 28.85 8.23 -12.18
N PRO A 153 29.69 7.24 -12.52
CA PRO A 153 29.24 6.05 -13.25
C PRO A 153 28.14 5.26 -12.52
N GLN A 154 28.20 5.18 -11.19
CA GLN A 154 27.16 4.50 -10.40
C GLN A 154 25.85 5.28 -10.41
N ALA A 155 25.90 6.61 -10.31
CA ALA A 155 24.72 7.45 -10.41
C ALA A 155 24.06 7.37 -11.80
N VAL A 156 24.86 7.39 -12.87
CA VAL A 156 24.39 7.24 -14.27
C VAL A 156 23.76 5.87 -14.49
N ASN A 157 24.44 4.79 -14.08
CA ASN A 157 23.88 3.44 -14.16
C ASN A 157 22.60 3.32 -13.32
N GLY A 158 22.57 3.95 -12.14
CA GLY A 158 21.40 3.98 -11.25
C GLY A 158 20.17 4.62 -11.92
N ILE A 159 20.34 5.76 -12.59
CA ILE A 159 19.21 6.43 -13.25
C ILE A 159 18.75 5.67 -14.49
N GLN A 160 19.68 5.12 -15.28
CA GLN A 160 19.35 4.28 -16.44
C GLN A 160 18.56 3.03 -16.01
N ASN A 161 18.97 2.37 -14.92
CA ASN A 161 18.26 1.24 -14.36
C ASN A 161 16.88 1.63 -13.83
N LEU A 162 16.74 2.80 -13.19
CA LEU A 162 15.44 3.30 -12.75
C LEU A 162 14.52 3.56 -13.95
N ILE A 163 14.99 4.23 -14.99
CA ILE A 163 14.22 4.49 -16.22
C ILE A 163 13.76 3.17 -16.85
N ALA A 164 14.68 2.23 -17.09
CA ALA A 164 14.35 0.94 -17.67
C ALA A 164 13.33 0.15 -16.81
N THR A 165 13.44 0.25 -15.48
CA THR A 165 12.48 -0.37 -14.56
C THR A 165 11.09 0.26 -14.68
N VAL A 166 11.00 1.59 -14.71
CA VAL A 166 9.72 2.31 -14.82
C VAL A 166 9.08 2.10 -16.20
N GLU A 167 9.87 2.11 -17.27
CA GLU A 167 9.39 1.78 -18.62
C GLU A 167 8.87 0.34 -18.69
N ALA A 168 9.58 -0.61 -18.10
CA ALA A 168 9.11 -1.99 -18.02
C ALA A 168 7.78 -2.12 -17.26
N MET A 169 7.60 -1.35 -16.17
CA MET A 169 6.37 -1.32 -15.38
C MET A 169 5.14 -0.84 -16.18
N SER A 170 5.33 -0.09 -17.27
CA SER A 170 4.22 0.35 -18.14
C SER A 170 3.64 -0.78 -19.00
N VAL A 171 4.41 -1.85 -19.23
CA VAL A 171 4.02 -2.97 -20.11
C VAL A 171 3.71 -4.22 -19.29
N ARG A 172 4.38 -4.41 -18.14
CA ARG A 172 4.23 -5.59 -17.29
C ARG A 172 4.38 -5.25 -15.82
N CYS A 173 3.80 -6.07 -14.96
CA CYS A 173 4.04 -5.94 -13.53
C CYS A 173 5.52 -6.21 -13.20
N LYS A 174 6.04 -5.54 -12.17
CA LYS A 174 7.37 -5.84 -11.63
C LYS A 174 7.39 -7.29 -11.12
N PRO A 175 8.34 -8.14 -11.55
CA PRO A 175 8.46 -9.50 -11.02
C PRO A 175 8.66 -9.49 -9.49
N GLY A 176 7.84 -10.26 -8.77
CA GLY A 176 7.82 -10.26 -7.30
C GLY A 176 7.43 -8.91 -6.68
N GLY A 177 6.79 -8.03 -7.46
CA GLY A 177 6.23 -6.77 -6.98
C GLY A 177 4.83 -6.96 -6.39
N ARG A 178 4.37 -5.96 -5.66
CA ARG A 178 3.07 -5.92 -4.99
C ARG A 178 1.91 -6.09 -5.95
N LEU A 179 1.97 -5.46 -7.14
CA LEU A 179 0.91 -5.61 -8.12
C LEU A 179 0.89 -7.03 -8.71
N ALA A 180 2.06 -7.63 -8.93
CA ALA A 180 2.14 -9.00 -9.44
C ALA A 180 1.56 -10.01 -8.43
N GLU A 181 1.89 -9.84 -7.14
CA GLU A 181 1.35 -10.63 -6.03
C GLU A 181 -0.20 -10.52 -5.99
N LEU A 182 -0.73 -9.30 -6.02
CA LEU A 182 -2.18 -9.05 -6.04
C LEU A 182 -2.88 -9.77 -7.20
N LEU A 183 -2.36 -9.63 -8.42
CA LEU A 183 -2.97 -10.25 -9.60
C LEU A 183 -2.91 -11.78 -9.55
N ALA A 184 -1.82 -12.35 -9.03
CA ALA A 184 -1.69 -13.79 -8.86
C ALA A 184 -2.70 -14.35 -7.84
N ASP A 185 -2.93 -13.63 -6.75
CA ASP A 185 -3.94 -14.00 -5.75
C ASP A 185 -5.35 -13.91 -6.33
N LEU A 186 -5.68 -12.83 -7.05
CA LEU A 186 -6.99 -12.67 -7.71
C LEU A 186 -7.26 -13.78 -8.73
N GLN A 187 -6.24 -14.21 -9.49
CA GLN A 187 -6.35 -15.32 -10.42
C GLN A 187 -6.52 -16.67 -9.72
N SER A 188 -5.88 -16.85 -8.57
CA SER A 188 -5.99 -18.09 -7.79
C SER A 188 -7.38 -18.21 -7.15
N GLN A 189 -7.92 -17.12 -6.63
CA GLN A 189 -9.28 -17.04 -6.10
C GLN A 189 -10.34 -17.30 -7.17
N ARG A 190 -10.19 -16.71 -8.37
CA ARG A 190 -11.11 -16.98 -9.48
C ARG A 190 -11.18 -18.47 -9.84
N ARG A 191 -10.01 -19.12 -9.89
CA ARG A 191 -9.92 -20.56 -10.19
C ARG A 191 -10.58 -21.43 -9.12
N GLN A 192 -10.50 -21.03 -7.85
CA GLN A 192 -11.19 -21.72 -6.75
C GLN A 192 -12.72 -21.54 -6.84
N GLN A 193 -13.19 -20.32 -7.12
CA GLN A 193 -14.63 -20.03 -7.30
C GLN A 193 -15.25 -20.81 -8.47
N GLU A 194 -14.52 -20.98 -9.57
CA GLU A 194 -14.96 -21.79 -10.71
C GLU A 194 -15.04 -23.30 -10.38
N SER A 195 -14.26 -23.77 -9.40
CA SER A 195 -14.25 -25.16 -8.92
C SER A 195 -15.36 -25.46 -7.91
N ASP A 196 -15.75 -24.48 -7.08
CA ASP A 196 -16.66 -24.70 -5.94
C ASP A 196 -18.15 -24.47 -6.26
N GLY A 197 -18.50 -24.05 -7.48
CA GLY A 197 -19.88 -24.00 -7.98
C GLY A 197 -20.82 -22.99 -7.28
N GLU A 198 -20.37 -22.27 -6.26
CA GLU A 198 -21.11 -21.21 -5.59
C GLU A 198 -20.76 -19.83 -6.17
N ALA A 199 -21.74 -19.20 -6.82
CA ALA A 199 -21.71 -17.79 -7.16
C ALA A 199 -21.94 -16.94 -5.90
N HIS A 200 -20.93 -16.83 -5.03
CA HIS A 200 -20.84 -15.74 -4.07
C HIS A 200 -19.78 -14.75 -4.56
N PRO A 201 -20.14 -13.47 -4.81
CA PRO A 201 -19.15 -12.45 -5.14
C PRO A 201 -18.35 -12.11 -3.87
N LEU A 202 -17.38 -12.96 -3.52
CA LEU A 202 -16.42 -12.72 -2.47
C LEU A 202 -15.30 -11.82 -3.03
N TYR A 203 -15.61 -10.54 -3.19
CA TYR A 203 -14.62 -9.48 -2.96
C TYR A 203 -14.41 -9.29 -1.45
N LYS A 204 -14.09 -10.38 -0.73
CA LYS A 204 -13.67 -10.35 0.67
C LYS A 204 -12.23 -10.87 0.73
N TYR A 205 -11.39 -9.91 0.39
CA TYR A 205 -9.96 -9.86 0.11
C TYR A 205 -9.03 -10.67 1.02
N GLN A 206 -7.92 -11.09 0.38
CA GLN A 206 -6.65 -11.65 0.87
C GLN A 206 -6.50 -11.69 2.38
#